data_AF-A0A925X2P0-F1
#
_entry.id   AF-A0A925X2P0-F1
#
_cell.length_a   1.000
_cell.length_b   1.000
_cell.length_c   1.000
_cell.angle_alpha   90.00
_cell.angle_beta   90.00
_cell.angle_gamma   90.00
#
_symmetry.space_group_name_H-M   'P 1'
#
loop_
_entity.id
_entity.type
_entity.pdbx_description
1 polymer ?
#
loop_
_entity_poly.entity_id
_entity_poly.type
_entity_poly.pdbx_seq_one_letter_code
_entity_poly.pdbx_strand_id
1 'polypeptide(L)'
;MIQTTKNVISAALDDIRARDVRLIDEASRLAGKPIDIHLWTDGTVTRATGKPPKFPFAERRYVVQSLKFTRHVVPWNEPQIAQPEISAAALETFPDPPACPDDPPSTKKKVVVTGCFDWLHSGHVRFFEEVSGLGDLYVVVGHDANITLLKGHAPMFDQRIRCYVVNAFRFVKLAVLSTGTGWMDAEPEFARIKPDIYAVNEDGDRPEKRAFCERIGIEYRVLKRTPKAGLPRRESSQLRGF
;
A
#
# COMPACT_ATOMS: atom_id res chain seq x y z
N MET A 1 10.36 5.14 34.91
CA MET A 1 10.56 3.98 34.01
C MET A 1 9.40 3.95 33.03
N ILE A 2 9.60 4.35 31.78
CA ILE A 2 8.55 4.27 30.76
C ILE A 2 8.48 2.80 30.34
N GLN A 3 7.43 2.12 30.79
CA GLN A 3 7.18 0.72 30.44
C GLN A 3 6.97 0.68 28.93
N THR A 4 7.91 0.10 28.19
CA THR A 4 7.77 -0.16 26.76
C THR A 4 6.61 -1.14 26.58
N THR A 5 5.41 -0.60 26.40
CA THR A 5 4.24 -1.43 26.13
C THR A 5 4.44 -2.02 24.74
N LYS A 6 4.73 -3.32 24.67
CA LYS A 6 4.91 -4.09 23.44
C LYS A 6 3.74 -3.97 22.43
N ASN A 7 2.64 -3.33 22.82
CA ASN A 7 1.38 -3.28 22.10
C ASN A 7 1.01 -1.90 21.54
N VAL A 8 1.88 -0.89 21.66
CA VAL A 8 1.59 0.48 21.21
C VAL A 8 2.80 1.10 20.51
N ILE A 9 2.54 1.79 19.39
CA ILE A 9 3.48 2.75 18.79
C ILE A 9 2.92 4.16 18.94
N SER A 10 3.74 5.11 19.40
CA SER A 10 3.43 6.54 19.41
C SER A 10 4.40 7.30 18.52
N ALA A 11 3.88 7.93 17.46
CA ALA A 11 4.70 8.64 16.47
C ALA A 11 3.88 9.63 15.62
N ALA A 12 4.59 10.53 14.93
CA ALA A 12 3.99 11.47 13.97
C ALA A 12 3.46 10.79 12.71
N LEU A 13 4.23 9.85 12.14
CA LEU A 13 3.92 9.15 10.89
C LEU A 13 3.47 10.11 9.78
N ASP A 14 4.23 11.18 9.58
CA ASP A 14 3.86 12.26 8.66
C ASP A 14 3.90 11.81 7.20
N ASP A 15 5.03 11.27 6.75
CA ASP A 15 5.22 10.78 5.37
C ASP A 15 5.52 9.27 5.42
N ILE A 16 4.50 8.46 5.72
CA ILE A 16 4.64 7.02 6.01
C ILE A 16 5.41 6.29 4.90
N ARG A 17 6.52 5.66 5.29
CA ARG A 17 7.41 4.88 4.42
C ARG A 17 7.39 3.40 4.72
N ALA A 18 8.10 2.65 3.89
CA ALA A 18 8.31 1.22 4.07
C ALA A 18 8.87 0.88 5.46
N ARG A 19 9.79 1.70 5.98
CA ARG A 19 10.35 1.56 7.33
C ARG A 19 9.27 1.66 8.41
N ASP A 20 8.33 2.60 8.29
CA ASP A 20 7.23 2.76 9.25
C ASP A 20 6.26 1.58 9.17
N VAL A 21 5.92 1.13 7.96
CA VAL A 21 5.10 -0.07 7.75
C VAL A 21 5.78 -1.30 8.35
N ARG A 22 7.11 -1.42 8.18
CA ARG A 22 7.93 -2.50 8.73
C ARG A 22 7.95 -2.46 10.27
N LEU A 23 8.09 -1.28 10.85
CA LEU A 23 8.03 -1.08 12.30
C LEU A 23 6.69 -1.54 12.88
N ILE A 24 5.57 -1.15 12.25
CA ILE A 24 4.22 -1.53 12.71
C ILE A 24 3.99 -3.04 12.54
N ASP A 25 4.43 -3.66 11.44
CA ASP A 25 4.37 -5.11 11.25
C ASP A 25 5.13 -5.85 12.35
N GLU A 26 6.42 -5.55 12.51
CA GLU A 26 7.28 -6.23 13.49
C GLU A 26 6.78 -6.01 14.93
N ALA A 27 6.30 -4.82 15.26
CA ALA A 27 5.65 -4.57 16.55
C ALA A 27 4.39 -5.44 16.75
N SER A 28 3.57 -5.62 15.70
CA SER A 28 2.40 -6.51 15.77
C SER A 28 2.78 -7.99 15.93
N ARG A 29 3.89 -8.42 15.31
CA ARG A 29 4.41 -9.79 15.46
C ARG A 29 4.92 -10.04 16.87
N LEU A 30 5.66 -9.08 17.45
CA LEU A 30 6.10 -9.14 18.84
C LEU A 30 4.92 -9.17 19.82
N ALA A 31 3.83 -8.47 19.52
CA ALA A 31 2.60 -8.48 20.29
C ALA A 31 1.73 -9.73 20.06
N GLY A 32 1.98 -10.49 18.99
CA GLY A 32 1.15 -11.61 18.53
C GLY A 32 -0.24 -11.19 18.02
N LYS A 33 -0.47 -9.89 17.76
CA LYS A 33 -1.76 -9.33 17.35
C LYS A 33 -1.60 -7.91 16.79
N PRO A 34 -2.58 -7.39 16.02
CA PRO A 34 -2.61 -5.98 15.64
C PRO A 34 -2.55 -5.04 16.85
N ILE A 35 -1.80 -3.94 16.72
CA ILE A 35 -1.47 -3.00 17.81
C ILE A 35 -2.20 -1.66 17.71
N ASP A 36 -2.28 -0.93 18.81
CA ASP A 36 -2.79 0.45 18.74
C ASP A 36 -1.67 1.42 18.34
N ILE A 37 -2.05 2.44 17.57
CA ILE A 37 -1.15 3.50 17.16
C ILE A 37 -1.62 4.81 17.78
N HIS A 38 -0.81 5.37 18.67
CA HIS A 38 -0.96 6.72 19.20
C HIS A 38 -0.41 7.71 18.18
N LEU A 39 -1.27 8.14 17.26
CA LEU A 39 -0.88 9.01 16.16
C LEU A 39 -0.92 10.47 16.62
N TRP A 40 0.20 11.17 16.50
CA TRP A 40 0.27 12.57 16.94
C TRP A 40 -0.70 13.45 16.14
N THR A 41 -1.49 14.27 16.83
CA THR A 41 -2.34 15.28 16.20
C THR A 41 -1.51 16.31 15.45
N ASP A 42 -2.12 17.05 14.50
CA ASP A 42 -1.39 18.07 13.72
C ASP A 42 -0.72 19.11 14.63
N GLY A 43 -1.43 19.55 15.67
CA GLY A 43 -0.86 20.45 16.68
C GLY A 43 0.32 19.84 17.45
N THR A 44 0.31 18.53 17.69
CA THR A 44 1.41 17.83 18.36
C THR A 44 2.63 17.72 17.46
N VAL A 45 2.44 17.43 16.16
CA VAL A 45 3.53 17.47 15.18
C VAL A 45 4.13 18.88 15.13
N THR A 46 3.31 19.92 15.00
CA THR A 46 3.78 21.31 14.96
C THR A 46 4.56 21.71 16.21
N ARG A 47 4.07 21.35 17.40
CA ARG A 47 4.80 21.63 18.66
C ARG A 47 6.14 20.91 18.73
N ALA A 48 6.22 19.67 18.22
CA ALA A 48 7.43 18.86 18.29
C ALA A 48 8.49 19.26 17.26
N THR A 49 8.09 19.64 16.05
CA THR A 49 9.00 19.84 14.91
C THR A 49 9.15 21.32 14.51
N GLY A 50 8.30 22.20 15.03
CA GLY A 50 8.21 23.60 14.62
C GLY A 50 7.52 23.83 13.27
N LYS A 51 7.01 22.76 12.61
CA LYS A 51 6.36 22.84 11.30
C LYS A 51 5.07 22.00 11.27
N PRO A 52 4.03 22.45 10.55
CA PRO A 52 2.85 21.62 10.33
C PRO A 52 3.21 20.34 9.57
N PRO A 53 2.45 19.25 9.78
CA PRO A 53 2.68 18.01 9.04
C PRO A 53 2.42 18.21 7.55
N LYS A 54 3.20 17.52 6.72
CA LYS A 54 3.00 17.42 5.27
C LYS A 54 1.66 16.76 4.93
N PHE A 55 1.22 15.83 5.75
CA PHE A 55 -0.05 15.12 5.61
C PHE A 55 -0.96 15.39 6.82
N PRO A 56 -2.18 15.93 6.64
CA PRO A 56 -3.09 16.20 7.75
C PRO A 56 -3.43 14.95 8.57
N PHE A 57 -3.80 15.13 9.82
CA PHE A 57 -4.11 14.02 10.74
C PHE A 57 -5.13 13.03 10.17
N ALA A 58 -6.19 13.54 9.53
CA ALA A 58 -7.22 12.71 8.91
C ALA A 58 -6.63 11.78 7.82
N GLU A 59 -5.67 12.27 7.04
CA GLU A 59 -5.01 11.51 5.98
C GLU A 59 -4.06 10.46 6.55
N ARG A 60 -3.19 10.86 7.50
CA ARG A 60 -2.28 9.94 8.20
C ARG A 60 -3.06 8.83 8.90
N ARG A 61 -4.13 9.18 9.63
CA ARG A 61 -5.02 8.25 10.30
C ARG A 61 -5.63 7.24 9.31
N TYR A 62 -6.12 7.71 8.16
CA TYR A 62 -6.71 6.84 7.14
C TYR A 62 -5.70 5.80 6.63
N VAL A 63 -4.47 6.22 6.32
CA VAL A 63 -3.41 5.30 5.85
C VAL A 63 -3.03 4.29 6.93
N VAL A 64 -2.72 4.74 8.15
CA VAL A 64 -2.28 3.87 9.25
C VAL A 64 -3.38 2.89 9.66
N GLN A 65 -4.64 3.34 9.73
CA GLN A 65 -5.78 2.50 10.07
C GLN A 65 -6.05 1.43 9.01
N SER A 66 -5.56 1.61 7.78
CA SER A 66 -5.74 0.67 6.67
C SER A 66 -4.71 -0.48 6.67
N LEU A 67 -3.67 -0.44 7.50
CA LEU A 67 -2.70 -1.52 7.62
C LEU A 67 -3.30 -2.75 8.33
N LYS A 68 -2.90 -3.96 7.92
CA LYS A 68 -3.30 -5.25 8.54
C LYS A 68 -2.91 -5.34 10.02
N PHE A 69 -1.81 -4.66 10.36
CA PHE A 69 -1.13 -4.73 11.66
C PHE A 69 -1.66 -3.71 12.67
N THR A 70 -2.53 -2.80 12.24
CA THR A 70 -3.11 -1.75 13.09
C THR A 70 -4.48 -2.17 13.60
N ARG A 71 -4.68 -2.15 14.92
CA ARG A 71 -5.98 -2.33 15.56
C ARG A 71 -6.76 -1.03 15.55
N HIS A 72 -6.29 -0.02 16.27
CA HIS A 72 -6.89 1.31 16.32
C HIS A 72 -5.84 2.40 16.15
N VAL A 73 -6.23 3.51 15.52
CA VAL A 73 -5.48 4.76 15.54
C VAL A 73 -6.12 5.73 16.53
N VAL A 74 -5.41 6.02 17.60
CA VAL A 74 -5.81 6.91 18.70
C VAL A 74 -5.14 8.28 18.49
N PRO A 75 -5.90 9.38 18.43
CA PRO A 75 -5.31 10.72 18.43
C PRO A 75 -4.49 10.94 19.70
N TRP A 76 -3.24 11.38 19.55
CA TRP A 76 -2.31 11.55 20.65
C TRP A 76 -1.80 12.99 20.72
N ASN A 77 -1.86 13.59 21.91
CA ASN A 77 -1.56 15.00 22.12
C ASN A 77 -0.19 15.27 22.76
N GLU A 78 0.62 14.23 22.94
CA GLU A 78 1.94 14.34 23.56
C GLU A 78 3.02 13.87 22.57
N PRO A 79 4.14 14.60 22.39
CA PRO A 79 5.20 14.22 21.45
C PRO A 79 6.13 13.14 22.04
N GLN A 80 5.54 12.14 22.68
CA GLN A 80 6.27 11.03 23.29
C GLN A 80 6.40 9.93 22.26
N ILE A 81 7.64 9.58 21.90
CA ILE A 81 7.88 8.40 21.08
C ILE A 81 7.82 7.18 21.99
N ALA A 82 7.00 6.21 21.59
CA ALA A 82 6.93 4.91 22.24
C ALA A 82 6.90 3.84 21.15
N GLN A 83 7.78 2.86 21.24
CA GLN A 83 7.83 1.74 20.31
C GLN A 83 8.54 0.56 20.99
N PRO A 84 8.24 -0.70 20.61
CA PRO A 84 9.02 -1.84 21.08
C PRO A 84 10.46 -1.77 20.58
N GLU A 85 11.37 -2.42 21.30
CA GLU A 85 12.76 -2.56 20.88
C GLU A 85 12.86 -3.48 19.66
N ILE A 86 13.05 -2.88 18.50
CA ILE A 86 13.23 -3.55 17.21
C ILE A 86 14.57 -3.07 16.64
N SER A 87 15.41 -4.00 16.19
CA SER A 87 16.73 -3.67 15.66
C SER A 87 16.61 -2.89 14.35
N ALA A 88 17.57 -1.98 14.10
CA ALA A 88 17.62 -1.26 12.83
C ALA A 88 17.69 -2.21 11.63
N ALA A 89 18.46 -3.30 11.75
CA ALA A 89 18.56 -4.32 10.70
C ALA A 89 17.20 -4.96 10.36
N ALA A 90 16.32 -5.20 11.34
CA ALA A 90 14.99 -5.74 11.08
C ALA A 90 14.08 -4.75 10.31
N LEU A 91 14.32 -3.44 10.48
CA LEU A 91 13.57 -2.38 9.80
C LEU A 91 14.05 -2.10 8.36
N GLU A 92 15.27 -2.49 8.03
CA GLU A 92 15.86 -2.33 6.68
C GLU A 92 15.77 -3.62 5.84
N THR A 93 15.42 -4.75 6.45
CA THR A 93 15.29 -6.04 5.75
C THR A 93 13.83 -6.35 5.44
N PHE A 94 13.55 -6.65 4.16
CA PHE A 94 12.22 -6.98 3.66
C PHE A 94 12.18 -8.43 3.15
N PRO A 95 11.13 -9.20 3.50
CA PRO A 95 10.99 -10.57 3.03
C PRO A 95 10.91 -10.61 1.50
N ASP A 96 11.20 -11.77 0.94
CA ASP A 96 10.97 -12.00 -0.49
C ASP A 96 9.47 -11.85 -0.80
N PRO A 97 9.13 -11.26 -1.96
CA PRO A 97 7.75 -11.19 -2.42
C PRO A 97 7.13 -12.60 -2.45
N PRO A 98 5.86 -12.74 -2.05
CA PRO A 98 5.20 -14.03 -2.14
C PRO A 98 5.11 -14.46 -3.60
N ALA A 99 5.22 -15.77 -3.84
CA ALA A 99 4.99 -16.33 -5.15
C ALA A 99 3.54 -16.08 -5.58
N CYS A 100 3.34 -15.90 -6.88
CA CYS A 100 1.99 -15.87 -7.44
C CYS A 100 1.28 -17.20 -7.13
N PRO A 101 0.03 -17.19 -6.64
CA PRO A 101 -0.67 -18.41 -6.26
C PRO A 101 -1.28 -19.06 -7.50
N ASP A 102 -1.27 -20.39 -7.54
CA ASP A 102 -2.12 -21.17 -8.47
C ASP A 102 -3.50 -21.32 -7.83
N ASP A 103 -4.22 -20.19 -7.76
CA ASP A 103 -5.38 -20.06 -6.89
C ASP A 103 -6.61 -20.74 -7.51
N PRO A 104 -7.23 -21.75 -6.84
CA PRO A 104 -8.39 -22.44 -7.37
C PRO A 104 -9.59 -21.50 -7.50
N PRO A 105 -10.64 -21.89 -8.26
CA PRO A 105 -11.90 -21.16 -8.27
C PRO A 105 -12.43 -20.93 -6.85
N SER A 106 -12.92 -19.72 -6.58
CA SER A 106 -13.44 -19.28 -5.28
C SER A 106 -14.88 -18.82 -5.44
N THR A 107 -15.66 -18.86 -4.35
CA THR A 107 -17.02 -18.30 -4.33
C THR A 107 -17.03 -16.77 -4.32
N LYS A 108 -15.92 -16.14 -3.90
CA LYS A 108 -15.73 -14.69 -4.04
C LYS A 108 -15.06 -14.39 -5.37
N LYS A 109 -15.52 -13.33 -6.03
CA LYS A 109 -14.84 -12.77 -7.20
C LYS A 109 -13.40 -12.44 -6.86
N LYS A 110 -12.49 -12.72 -7.78
CA LYS A 110 -11.09 -12.31 -7.72
C LYS A 110 -10.88 -11.08 -8.59
N VAL A 111 -10.22 -10.09 -8.03
CA VAL A 111 -9.98 -8.81 -8.71
C VAL A 111 -8.50 -8.56 -8.78
N VAL A 112 -7.98 -8.31 -9.97
CA VAL A 112 -6.57 -7.93 -10.16
C VAL A 112 -6.49 -6.44 -10.44
N VAL A 113 -5.50 -5.80 -9.84
CA VAL A 113 -5.00 -4.47 -10.24
C VAL A 113 -3.51 -4.57 -10.52
N THR A 114 -3.02 -3.74 -11.43
CA THR A 114 -1.59 -3.67 -11.74
C THR A 114 -1.06 -2.24 -11.61
N GLY A 115 0.22 -2.11 -11.27
CA GLY A 115 0.83 -0.80 -11.17
C GLY A 115 2.21 -0.78 -10.53
N CYS A 116 2.82 0.39 -10.57
CA CYS A 116 4.12 0.64 -9.95
C CYS A 116 3.99 0.81 -8.42
N PHE A 117 2.95 1.52 -7.95
CA PHE A 117 2.71 1.79 -6.53
C PHE A 117 3.92 2.41 -5.79
N ASP A 118 4.72 3.18 -6.52
CA ASP A 118 5.93 3.81 -6.03
C ASP A 118 5.60 5.12 -5.29
N TRP A 119 6.24 5.32 -4.13
CA TRP A 119 5.92 6.35 -3.15
C TRP A 119 4.46 6.26 -2.69
N LEU A 120 4.22 5.48 -1.64
CA LEU A 120 2.90 5.28 -1.03
C LEU A 120 2.21 6.60 -0.67
N HIS A 121 0.90 6.68 -0.90
CA HIS A 121 0.05 7.78 -0.47
C HIS A 121 -1.42 7.32 -0.33
N SER A 122 -2.27 8.18 0.25
CA SER A 122 -3.69 7.91 0.52
C SER A 122 -4.49 7.54 -0.74
N GLY A 123 -4.14 8.11 -1.90
CA GLY A 123 -4.72 7.71 -3.20
C GLY A 123 -4.54 6.22 -3.56
N HIS A 124 -3.38 5.62 -3.29
CA HIS A 124 -3.19 4.17 -3.48
C HIS A 124 -4.10 3.37 -2.53
N VAL A 125 -4.15 3.78 -1.25
CA VAL A 125 -4.97 3.14 -0.23
C VAL A 125 -6.46 3.21 -0.60
N ARG A 126 -6.91 4.37 -1.11
CA ARG A 126 -8.27 4.56 -1.61
C ARG A 126 -8.60 3.65 -2.79
N PHE A 127 -7.69 3.52 -3.74
CA PHE A 127 -7.89 2.61 -4.86
C PHE A 127 -8.00 1.15 -4.40
N PHE A 128 -7.14 0.70 -3.48
CA PHE A 128 -7.25 -0.64 -2.91
C PHE A 128 -8.56 -0.85 -2.15
N GLU A 129 -8.97 0.14 -1.34
CA GLU A 129 -10.25 0.12 -0.62
C GLU A 129 -11.43 -0.07 -1.59
N GLU A 130 -11.52 0.74 -2.64
CA GLU A 130 -12.63 0.67 -3.61
C GLU A 130 -12.66 -0.65 -4.36
N VAL A 131 -11.51 -1.11 -4.85
CA VAL A 131 -11.45 -2.34 -5.65
C VAL A 131 -11.69 -3.58 -4.79
N SER A 132 -11.27 -3.57 -3.51
CA SER A 132 -11.58 -4.66 -2.58
C SER A 132 -13.08 -4.84 -2.30
N GLY A 133 -13.90 -3.83 -2.60
CA GLY A 133 -15.36 -3.95 -2.56
C GLY A 133 -15.95 -4.80 -3.69
N LEU A 134 -15.17 -5.08 -4.75
CA LEU A 134 -15.60 -5.88 -5.89
C LEU A 134 -15.28 -7.39 -5.71
N GLY A 135 -14.41 -7.73 -4.76
CA GLY A 135 -13.96 -9.11 -4.53
C GLY A 135 -12.63 -9.19 -3.76
N ASP A 136 -12.04 -10.38 -3.71
CA ASP A 136 -10.71 -10.58 -3.14
C ASP A 136 -9.65 -9.93 -4.05
N LEU A 137 -8.94 -8.93 -3.53
CA LEU A 137 -8.03 -8.08 -4.30
C LEU A 137 -6.60 -8.63 -4.36
N TYR A 138 -6.15 -8.96 -5.55
CA TYR A 138 -4.77 -9.28 -5.90
C TYR A 138 -4.11 -8.07 -6.55
N VAL A 139 -2.92 -7.71 -6.08
CA VAL A 139 -2.15 -6.60 -6.65
C VAL A 139 -0.89 -7.13 -7.31
N VAL A 140 -0.76 -6.94 -8.62
CA VAL A 140 0.48 -7.27 -9.34
C VAL A 140 1.33 -6.01 -9.46
N VAL A 141 2.45 -6.00 -8.76
CA VAL A 141 3.39 -4.88 -8.67
C VAL A 141 4.42 -5.01 -9.78
N GLY A 142 4.50 -3.98 -10.64
CA GLY A 142 5.41 -3.96 -11.78
C GLY A 142 6.87 -4.07 -11.35
N HIS A 143 7.64 -4.95 -11.98
CA HIS A 143 9.07 -5.11 -11.71
C HIS A 143 9.90 -3.92 -12.26
N ASP A 144 11.05 -3.63 -11.63
CA ASP A 144 11.80 -2.38 -11.83
C ASP A 144 12.27 -2.18 -13.27
N ALA A 145 12.75 -3.24 -13.93
CA ALA A 145 13.19 -3.18 -15.32
C ALA A 145 12.05 -2.80 -16.28
N ASN A 146 10.82 -3.29 -16.08
CA ASN A 146 9.68 -2.94 -16.93
C ASN A 146 9.19 -1.52 -16.67
N ILE A 147 9.22 -1.08 -15.40
CA ILE A 147 8.90 0.32 -15.07
C ILE A 147 9.90 1.27 -15.74
N THR A 148 11.19 0.96 -15.69
CA THR A 148 12.23 1.74 -16.37
C THR A 148 12.01 1.77 -17.88
N LEU A 149 11.71 0.62 -18.48
CA LEU A 149 11.40 0.50 -19.90
C LEU A 149 10.24 1.40 -20.34
N LEU A 150 9.13 1.39 -19.59
CA LEU A 150 7.91 2.12 -19.95
C LEU A 150 7.96 3.61 -19.61
N LYS A 151 8.67 4.01 -18.55
CA LYS A 151 8.67 5.38 -18.04
C LYS A 151 9.96 6.16 -18.33
N GLY A 152 11.00 5.49 -18.82
CA GLY A 152 12.31 6.09 -19.08
C GLY A 152 13.13 6.40 -17.81
N HIS A 153 12.63 6.06 -16.63
CA HIS A 153 13.35 6.23 -15.36
C HIS A 153 12.97 5.12 -14.38
N ALA A 154 13.91 4.78 -13.49
CA ALA A 154 13.67 3.80 -12.43
C ALA A 154 12.63 4.31 -11.41
N PRO A 155 11.88 3.40 -10.76
CA PRO A 155 11.12 3.76 -9.56
C PRO A 155 12.06 4.17 -8.43
N MET A 156 11.54 4.92 -7.47
CA MET A 156 12.31 5.38 -6.33
C MET A 156 12.57 4.28 -5.30
N PHE A 157 11.60 3.38 -5.12
CA PHE A 157 11.75 2.23 -4.25
C PHE A 157 11.83 0.94 -5.07
N ASP A 158 12.73 0.05 -4.63
CA ASP A 158 12.89 -1.31 -5.17
C ASP A 158 11.55 -2.06 -5.18
N GLN A 159 11.36 -2.89 -6.21
CA GLN A 159 10.16 -3.69 -6.40
C GLN A 159 9.75 -4.52 -5.18
N ARG A 160 10.70 -5.09 -4.42
CA ARG A 160 10.43 -5.88 -3.23
C ARG A 160 9.82 -5.01 -2.12
N ILE A 161 10.36 -3.82 -1.94
CA ILE A 161 9.87 -2.84 -0.96
C ILE A 161 8.46 -2.40 -1.33
N ARG A 162 8.24 -2.06 -2.61
CA ARG A 162 6.90 -1.68 -3.12
C ARG A 162 5.89 -2.79 -2.91
N CYS A 163 6.26 -4.03 -3.25
CA CYS A 163 5.43 -5.21 -3.06
C CYS A 163 5.08 -5.44 -1.58
N TYR A 164 6.06 -5.37 -0.69
CA TYR A 164 5.86 -5.51 0.75
C TYR A 164 4.86 -4.47 1.29
N VAL A 165 5.05 -3.20 0.94
CA VAL A 165 4.19 -2.11 1.41
C VAL A 165 2.76 -2.28 0.91
N VAL A 166 2.57 -2.64 -0.37
CA VAL A 166 1.23 -2.91 -0.92
C VAL A 166 0.58 -4.09 -0.20
N ASN A 167 1.32 -5.16 0.06
CA ASN A 167 0.80 -6.35 0.74
C ASN A 167 0.39 -6.09 2.21
N ALA A 168 0.86 -5.00 2.82
CA ALA A 168 0.56 -4.65 4.21
C ALA A 168 -0.86 -4.09 4.43
N PHE A 169 -1.60 -3.74 3.37
CA PHE A 169 -2.94 -3.13 3.48
C PHE A 169 -4.04 -4.17 3.61
N ARG A 170 -4.98 -3.98 4.55
CA ARG A 170 -6.06 -4.93 4.85
C ARG A 170 -7.01 -5.19 3.68
N PHE A 171 -7.06 -4.28 2.72
CA PHE A 171 -7.84 -4.40 1.49
C PHE A 171 -7.20 -5.38 0.50
N VAL A 172 -5.88 -5.59 0.58
CA VAL A 172 -5.12 -6.43 -0.36
C VAL A 172 -5.05 -7.86 0.19
N LYS A 173 -5.64 -8.80 -0.55
CA LYS A 173 -5.54 -10.24 -0.27
C LYS A 173 -4.09 -10.69 -0.41
N LEU A 174 -3.47 -10.38 -1.55
CA LEU A 174 -2.09 -10.71 -1.86
C LEU A 174 -1.49 -9.71 -2.86
N ALA A 175 -0.26 -9.28 -2.61
CA ALA A 175 0.54 -8.56 -3.61
C ALA A 175 1.71 -9.42 -4.09
N VAL A 176 1.94 -9.46 -5.40
CA VAL A 176 3.01 -10.25 -6.05
C VAL A 176 3.75 -9.36 -7.06
N LEU A 177 4.92 -9.80 -7.52
CA LEU A 177 5.64 -9.10 -8.60
C LEU A 177 5.18 -9.59 -9.97
N SER A 178 5.14 -8.69 -10.96
CA SER A 178 4.99 -9.09 -12.36
C SER A 178 6.23 -9.80 -12.88
N THR A 179 6.04 -10.72 -13.82
CA THR A 179 7.14 -11.46 -14.45
C THR A 179 7.27 -11.22 -15.95
N GLY A 180 6.25 -10.65 -16.60
CA GLY A 180 6.28 -10.26 -18.01
C GLY A 180 6.83 -8.84 -18.24
N THR A 181 6.69 -8.35 -19.47
CA THR A 181 7.15 -7.01 -19.87
C THR A 181 6.11 -6.26 -20.70
N GLY A 182 6.29 -4.96 -20.89
CA GLY A 182 5.36 -4.08 -21.61
C GLY A 182 4.13 -3.71 -20.77
N TRP A 183 3.08 -3.24 -21.44
CA TRP A 183 1.81 -2.85 -20.81
C TRP A 183 0.98 -4.01 -20.24
N MET A 184 1.33 -5.24 -20.65
CA MET A 184 0.74 -6.50 -20.21
C MET A 184 1.73 -7.35 -19.41
N ASP A 185 2.60 -6.71 -18.64
CA ASP A 185 3.61 -7.39 -17.82
C ASP A 185 3.05 -8.38 -16.81
N ALA A 186 1.81 -8.15 -16.36
CA ALA A 186 1.12 -9.01 -15.43
C ALA A 186 0.45 -10.25 -16.07
N GLU A 187 0.43 -10.39 -17.40
CA GLU A 187 -0.27 -11.49 -18.09
C GLU A 187 0.07 -12.89 -17.52
N PRO A 188 1.34 -13.23 -17.19
CA PRO A 188 1.65 -14.51 -16.54
C PRO A 188 0.94 -14.71 -15.20
N GLU A 189 0.79 -13.64 -14.41
CA GLU A 189 0.08 -13.71 -13.13
C GLU A 189 -1.43 -13.87 -13.30
N PHE A 190 -2.03 -13.34 -14.38
CA PHE A 190 -3.44 -13.56 -14.69
C PHE A 190 -3.74 -15.04 -14.94
N ALA A 191 -2.85 -15.75 -15.63
CA ALA A 191 -3.02 -17.19 -15.90
C ALA A 191 -3.06 -18.04 -14.61
N ARG A 192 -2.38 -17.58 -13.56
CA ARG A 192 -2.27 -18.27 -12.26
C ARG A 192 -3.38 -17.87 -11.29
N ILE A 193 -3.62 -16.56 -11.15
CA ILE A 193 -4.65 -16.00 -10.26
C ILE A 193 -6.06 -16.33 -10.78
N LYS A 194 -6.24 -16.31 -12.11
CA LYS A 194 -7.52 -16.48 -12.81
C LYS A 194 -8.58 -15.48 -12.32
N PRO A 195 -8.36 -14.17 -12.52
CA PRO A 195 -9.28 -13.14 -12.02
C PRO A 195 -10.59 -13.09 -12.80
N ASP A 196 -11.64 -12.63 -12.15
CA ASP A 196 -12.92 -12.31 -12.78
C ASP A 196 -12.95 -10.87 -13.30
N ILE A 197 -12.21 -9.97 -12.62
CA ILE A 197 -12.20 -8.54 -12.90
C ILE A 197 -10.75 -8.04 -12.97
N TYR A 198 -10.43 -7.29 -14.03
CA TYR A 198 -9.26 -6.41 -14.07
C TYR A 198 -9.69 -4.97 -13.84
N ALA A 199 -9.35 -4.42 -12.67
CA ALA A 199 -9.64 -3.03 -12.33
C ALA A 199 -8.42 -2.13 -12.55
N VAL A 200 -8.65 -0.95 -13.13
CA VAL A 200 -7.66 0.12 -13.30
C VAL A 200 -8.25 1.47 -12.87
N ASN A 201 -7.38 2.45 -12.63
CA ASN A 201 -7.81 3.85 -12.61
C ASN A 201 -7.77 4.44 -14.03
N GLU A 202 -8.40 5.60 -14.23
CA GLU A 202 -8.37 6.38 -15.49
C GLU A 202 -6.94 6.52 -16.07
N ASP A 203 -5.93 6.85 -15.26
CA ASP A 203 -4.54 6.99 -15.72
C ASP A 203 -3.89 5.67 -16.21
N GLY A 204 -4.45 4.55 -15.74
CA GLY A 204 -3.99 3.20 -16.04
C GLY A 204 -4.78 2.51 -17.16
N ASP A 205 -5.81 3.18 -17.71
CA ASP A 205 -6.62 2.70 -18.82
C ASP A 205 -5.80 2.74 -20.12
N ARG A 206 -5.72 1.59 -20.80
CA ARG A 206 -4.91 1.40 -22.00
C ARG A 206 -5.63 0.46 -22.97
N PRO A 207 -5.62 0.73 -24.29
CA PRO A 207 -6.22 -0.15 -25.29
C PRO A 207 -5.74 -1.60 -25.20
N GLU A 208 -4.45 -1.82 -24.91
CA GLU A 208 -3.83 -3.13 -24.80
C GLU A 208 -4.46 -3.95 -23.66
N LYS A 209 -4.77 -3.31 -22.53
CA LYS A 209 -5.41 -3.96 -21.39
C LYS A 209 -6.86 -4.33 -21.67
N ARG A 210 -7.59 -3.47 -22.40
CA ARG A 210 -8.97 -3.74 -22.84
C ARG A 210 -9.00 -4.93 -23.80
N ALA A 211 -8.19 -4.89 -24.84
CA ALA A 211 -8.07 -5.97 -25.82
C ALA A 211 -7.65 -7.29 -25.16
N PHE A 212 -6.76 -7.24 -24.16
CA PHE A 212 -6.40 -8.41 -23.36
C PHE A 212 -7.61 -8.99 -22.62
N CYS A 213 -8.38 -8.16 -21.90
CA CYS A 213 -9.55 -8.62 -21.15
C CYS A 213 -10.62 -9.22 -22.06
N GLU A 214 -10.86 -8.60 -23.22
CA GLU A 214 -11.77 -9.14 -24.26
C GLU A 214 -11.30 -10.51 -24.75
N ARG A 215 -9.98 -10.66 -25.01
CA ARG A 215 -9.39 -11.92 -25.46
C ARG A 215 -9.54 -13.06 -24.45
N ILE A 216 -9.38 -12.77 -23.16
CA ILE A 216 -9.44 -13.81 -22.11
C ILE A 216 -10.82 -13.91 -21.43
N GLY A 217 -11.78 -13.06 -21.83
CA GLY A 217 -13.17 -13.12 -21.37
C GLY A 217 -13.40 -12.66 -19.93
N ILE A 218 -12.70 -11.64 -19.45
CA ILE A 218 -12.86 -11.09 -18.07
C ILE A 218 -13.43 -9.67 -18.07
N GLU A 219 -14.03 -9.24 -16.96
CA GLU A 219 -14.57 -7.89 -16.79
C GLU A 219 -13.43 -6.87 -16.68
N TYR A 220 -13.41 -5.85 -17.55
CA TYR A 220 -12.50 -4.71 -17.43
C TYR A 220 -13.21 -3.51 -16.81
N ARG A 221 -12.69 -2.98 -15.71
CA ARG A 221 -13.34 -1.91 -14.95
C ARG A 221 -12.41 -0.71 -14.75
N VAL A 222 -12.84 0.45 -15.23
CA VAL A 222 -12.14 1.72 -15.03
C VAL A 222 -12.79 2.48 -13.88
N LEU A 223 -12.01 2.84 -12.88
CA LEU A 223 -12.43 3.61 -11.71
C LEU A 223 -11.90 5.04 -11.79
N LYS A 224 -12.73 5.99 -11.34
CA LYS A 224 -12.33 7.39 -11.19
C LYS A 224 -11.51 7.56 -9.93
N ARG A 225 -10.48 8.41 -9.98
CA ARG A 225 -9.67 8.77 -8.81
C ARG A 225 -10.39 9.75 -7.89
N THR A 226 -11.39 9.27 -7.17
CA THR A 226 -12.10 10.06 -6.15
C THR A 226 -11.42 9.86 -4.80
N PRO A 227 -10.85 10.91 -4.18
CA PRO A 227 -10.26 10.78 -2.86
C PRO A 227 -11.31 10.35 -1.83
N LYS A 228 -10.84 9.76 -0.72
CA LYS A 228 -11.73 9.47 0.41
C LYS A 228 -12.38 10.79 0.86
N ALA A 229 -13.67 10.74 1.21
CA ALA A 229 -14.40 11.92 1.67
C ALA A 229 -13.62 12.67 2.77
N GLY A 230 -13.42 13.97 2.57
CA GLY A 230 -12.65 14.83 3.48
C GLY A 230 -11.13 14.79 3.32
N LEU A 231 -10.58 14.01 2.38
CA LEU A 231 -9.14 13.96 2.11
C LEU A 231 -8.77 14.65 0.79
N PRO A 232 -7.57 15.24 0.68
CA PRO A 232 -7.09 15.81 -0.57
C PRO A 232 -6.80 14.73 -1.62
N ARG A 233 -6.90 15.09 -2.91
CA ARG A 233 -6.38 14.25 -4.00
C ARG A 233 -4.86 14.19 -3.92
N ARG A 234 -4.28 13.00 -4.09
CA ARG A 234 -2.82 12.76 -4.06
C ARG A 234 -2.38 11.95 -5.26
N GLU A 235 -1.24 12.35 -5.81
CA GLU A 235 -0.54 11.66 -6.90
C GLU A 235 0.97 11.66 -6.64
N SER A 236 1.65 10.56 -6.95
CA SER A 236 3.09 10.43 -6.69
C SER A 236 3.93 11.51 -7.37
N SER A 237 3.58 11.96 -8.58
CA SER A 237 4.29 13.06 -9.29
C SER A 237 4.24 14.36 -8.49
N GLN A 238 3.03 14.80 -8.13
CA GLN A 238 2.81 16.01 -7.35
C GLN A 238 3.50 15.97 -5.98
N LEU A 239 3.50 14.80 -5.31
CA LEU A 239 4.13 14.64 -4.00
C LEU A 239 5.65 14.66 -4.02
N ARG A 240 6.26 14.41 -5.17
CA ARG A 240 7.73 14.42 -5.36
C ARG A 240 8.25 15.82 -5.71
N GLY A 241 7.38 16.75 -6.08
CA GLY A 241 7.76 18.14 -6.34
C GLY A 241 8.38 18.37 -7.72
N PHE A 242 8.05 17.53 -8.70
CA PHE A 242 8.37 17.73 -10.12
C PHE A 242 7.12 17.64 -10.99
#